data_AF-A0A968TY13-F1
#
_entry.id   AF-A0A968TY13-F1
#
_cell.length_a   1.000
_cell.length_b   1.000
_cell.length_c   1.000
_cell.angle_alpha   90.00
_cell.angle_beta   90.00
_cell.angle_gamma   90.00
#
_symmetry.space_group_name_H-M   'P 1'
#
loop_
_entity.id
_entity.type
_entity.pdbx_description
1 polymer ?
#
loop_
_entity_poly.entity_id
_entity_poly.type
_entity_poly.pdbx_seq_one_letter_code
_entity_poly.pdbx_strand_id
1 'polypeptide(L)'
;MKDFEQLDYYTLLGVARGASAEEIKRAYRQQIARYHPDRYANASPDERAYAGKRTQRINEAYRTLIDFQARNAYNRGGAPVAASTAPSPPA
;
A
#
# COMPACT_ATOMS: atom_id res chain seq x y z
N MET A 1 -20.07 -2.50 -6.25
CA MET A 1 -19.27 -2.79 -5.05
C MET A 1 -17.86 -2.24 -5.29
N LYS A 2 -17.57 -1.05 -4.75
CA LYS A 2 -16.28 -0.36 -4.88
C LYS A 2 -15.67 -0.21 -3.49
N ASP A 3 -15.57 -1.34 -2.80
CA ASP A 3 -15.28 -1.40 -1.37
C ASP A 3 -13.83 -0.98 -1.08
N PHE A 4 -12.95 -1.07 -2.08
CA PHE A 4 -11.58 -0.57 -2.04
C PHE A 4 -11.48 0.95 -1.96
N GLU A 5 -12.58 1.69 -2.20
CA GLU A 5 -12.68 3.13 -1.95
C GLU A 5 -12.81 3.48 -0.44
N GLN A 6 -13.05 2.52 0.44
CA GLN A 6 -13.11 2.77 1.89
C GLN A 6 -12.09 1.94 2.69
N LEU A 7 -11.37 1.03 2.02
CA LEU A 7 -10.35 0.19 2.62
C LEU A 7 -9.10 1.00 3.03
N ASP A 8 -8.59 0.71 4.23
CA ASP A 8 -7.29 1.16 4.73
C ASP A 8 -6.17 0.90 3.70
N TYR A 9 -5.17 1.78 3.65
CA TYR A 9 -4.00 1.64 2.79
C TYR A 9 -3.26 0.31 2.98
N TYR A 10 -3.22 -0.19 4.22
CA TYR A 10 -2.65 -1.49 4.55
C TYR A 10 -3.43 -2.63 3.89
N THR A 11 -4.76 -2.66 4.05
CA THR A 11 -5.62 -3.67 3.43
C THR A 11 -5.66 -3.56 1.91
N LEU A 12 -5.56 -2.34 1.38
CA LEU A 12 -5.49 -2.06 -0.05
C LEU A 12 -4.22 -2.65 -0.70
N LEU A 13 -3.07 -2.49 -0.04
CA LEU A 13 -1.80 -3.10 -0.45
C LEU A 13 -1.78 -4.62 -0.13
N GLY A 14 -2.61 -5.07 0.81
CA GLY A 14 -2.62 -6.45 1.31
C GLY A 14 -1.49 -6.72 2.30
N VAL A 15 -1.10 -5.70 3.07
CA VAL A 15 -0.04 -5.75 4.08
C VAL A 15 -0.62 -5.52 5.47
N ALA A 16 0.10 -5.98 6.50
CA ALA A 16 -0.29 -5.72 7.88
C ALA A 16 -0.07 -4.24 8.26
N ARG A 17 -0.84 -3.73 9.24
CA ARG A 17 -0.66 -2.37 9.81
C ARG A 17 0.75 -2.12 10.41
N GLY A 18 1.52 -3.17 10.66
CA GLY A 18 2.92 -3.12 11.10
C GLY A 18 3.96 -3.35 10.00
N ALA A 19 3.55 -3.56 8.75
CA ALA A 19 4.45 -3.97 7.68
C ALA A 19 5.62 -3.01 7.48
N SER A 20 6.80 -3.57 7.22
CA SER A 20 8.00 -2.77 6.98
C SER A 20 7.97 -2.11 5.60
N ALA A 21 8.79 -1.06 5.41
CA ALA A 21 8.92 -0.39 4.12
C ALA A 21 9.22 -1.38 2.97
N GLU A 22 10.00 -2.42 3.24
CA GLU A 22 10.27 -3.51 2.28
C GLU A 22 9.04 -4.34 1.92
N GLU A 23 8.20 -4.71 2.90
CA GLU A 23 6.95 -5.43 2.66
C GLU A 23 5.97 -4.59 1.85
N ILE A 24 5.82 -3.31 2.21
CA ILE A 24 4.98 -2.34 1.49
C ILE A 24 5.45 -2.22 0.03
N LYS A 25 6.76 -2.15 -0.20
CA LYS A 25 7.36 -2.06 -1.54
C LYS A 25 7.22 -3.35 -2.34
N ARG A 26 7.29 -4.52 -1.68
CA ARG A 26 6.98 -5.83 -2.31
C ARG A 26 5.51 -5.92 -2.71
N ALA A 27 4.61 -5.60 -1.79
CA ALA A 27 3.18 -5.67 -2.02
C ALA A 27 2.73 -4.68 -3.10
N TYR A 28 3.24 -3.44 -3.07
CA TYR A 28 3.03 -2.45 -4.12
C TYR A 28 3.39 -3.01 -5.50
N ARG A 29 4.60 -3.56 -5.67
CA ARG A 29 5.01 -4.15 -6.95
C ARG A 29 4.10 -5.29 -7.40
N GLN A 30 3.65 -6.15 -6.48
CA GLN A 30 2.71 -7.23 -6.79
C GLN A 30 1.33 -6.72 -7.20
N GLN A 31 0.82 -5.69 -6.51
CA GLN A 31 -0.48 -5.09 -6.82
C GLN A 31 -0.43 -4.33 -8.15
N ILE A 32 0.62 -3.55 -8.41
CA ILE A 32 0.82 -2.89 -9.71
C ILE A 32 0.91 -3.92 -10.83
N ALA A 33 1.66 -5.00 -10.67
CA ALA A 33 1.74 -6.06 -11.69
C ALA A 33 0.38 -6.73 -11.96
N ARG A 34 -0.50 -6.82 -10.96
CA ARG A 34 -1.86 -7.38 -11.06
C ARG A 34 -2.87 -6.42 -11.68
N TYR A 35 -2.77 -5.13 -11.36
CA TYR A 35 -3.71 -4.08 -11.78
C TYR A 35 -3.13 -3.17 -12.87
N HIS A 36 -2.01 -3.56 -13.50
CA HIS A 36 -1.32 -2.73 -14.48
C HIS A 36 -2.21 -2.39 -15.68
N PRO A 37 -2.38 -1.11 -16.06
CA PRO A 37 -3.30 -0.71 -17.13
C PRO A 37 -3.01 -1.38 -18.48
N ASP A 38 -1.78 -1.83 -18.72
CA ASP A 38 -1.40 -2.61 -19.90
C ASP A 38 -2.15 -3.95 -20.00
N ARG A 39 -2.35 -4.64 -18.87
CA ARG A 39 -3.15 -5.89 -18.82
C ARG A 39 -4.64 -5.64 -19.05
N TYR A 40 -5.10 -4.44 -18.73
CA TYR A 40 -6.49 -4.00 -18.93
C TYR A 40 -6.65 -3.17 -20.20
N ALA A 41 -5.62 -3.05 -21.05
CA ALA A 41 -5.70 -2.27 -22.28
C ALA A 41 -6.80 -2.82 -23.22
N ASN A 42 -6.99 -4.14 -23.21
CA ASN A 42 -8.03 -4.86 -23.95
C ASN A 42 -9.29 -5.17 -23.11
N ALA A 43 -9.36 -4.69 -21.86
CA ALA A 43 -10.48 -4.92 -20.97
C ALA A 43 -11.60 -3.88 -21.16
N SER A 44 -12.76 -4.15 -20.57
CA SER A 44 -13.91 -3.24 -20.64
C SER A 44 -13.55 -1.84 -20.08
N PRO A 45 -14.20 -0.76 -20.56
CA PRO A 45 -13.97 0.59 -20.04
C PRO A 45 -14.20 0.69 -18.53
N ASP A 46 -15.13 -0.08 -17.98
CA ASP A 46 -15.37 -0.16 -16.53
C ASP A 46 -14.18 -0.79 -15.78
N GLU A 47 -13.56 -1.84 -16.33
CA GLU A 47 -12.37 -2.46 -15.76
C GLU A 47 -11.14 -1.56 -15.87
N ARG A 48 -10.98 -0.82 -16.98
CA ARG A 48 -9.92 0.18 -17.12
C ARG A 48 -10.08 1.29 -16.09
N ALA A 49 -11.29 1.80 -15.88
CA ALA A 49 -11.58 2.79 -14.86
C ALA A 49 -11.34 2.24 -13.45
N TYR A 50 -11.74 1.00 -13.20
CA TYR A 50 -11.50 0.29 -11.94
C TYR A 50 -10.00 0.11 -11.66
N ALA A 51 -9.25 -0.40 -12.63
CA ALA A 51 -7.81 -0.58 -12.55
C ALA A 51 -7.11 0.76 -12.32
N GLY A 52 -7.46 1.82 -13.07
CA GLY A 52 -6.93 3.16 -12.87
C GLY A 52 -7.14 3.69 -11.45
N LYS A 53 -8.38 3.65 -10.94
CA LYS A 53 -8.71 4.08 -9.56
C LYS A 53 -7.95 3.27 -8.51
N ARG A 54 -7.89 1.95 -8.68
CA ARG A 54 -7.21 1.06 -7.73
C ARG A 54 -5.70 1.30 -7.72
N THR A 55 -5.10 1.43 -8.90
CA THR A 55 -3.66 1.72 -9.07
C THR A 55 -3.29 3.07 -8.46
N GLN A 56 -4.12 4.10 -8.69
CA GLN A 56 -3.93 5.42 -8.10
C GLN A 56 -3.92 5.34 -6.56
N ARG A 57 -4.88 4.62 -5.97
CA ARG A 57 -4.89 4.38 -4.51
C ARG A 57 -3.71 3.58 -4.01
N ILE A 58 -3.29 2.55 -4.74
CA ILE A 58 -2.12 1.73 -4.37
C ILE A 58 -0.87 2.62 -4.32
N ASN A 59 -0.74 3.57 -5.25
CA ASN A 59 0.37 4.51 -5.31
C ASN A 59 0.31 5.54 -4.17
N GLU A 60 -0.88 6.05 -3.84
CA GLU A 60 -1.09 6.93 -2.69
C GLU A 60 -0.76 6.22 -1.36
N ALA A 61 -1.33 5.03 -1.16
CA ALA A 61 -1.04 4.16 -0.03
C ALA A 61 0.47 3.91 0.12
N TYR A 62 1.14 3.55 -0.98
CA TYR A 62 2.57 3.32 -0.98
C TYR A 62 3.34 4.58 -0.59
N ARG A 63 3.03 5.75 -1.17
CA ARG A 63 3.71 7.02 -0.85
C ARG A 63 3.54 7.42 0.61
N THR A 64 2.35 7.22 1.18
CA THR A 64 2.09 7.50 2.60
C THR A 64 2.81 6.53 3.53
N LEU A 65 2.90 5.25 3.17
CA LEU A 65 3.46 4.21 4.03
C LEU A 65 4.98 4.01 3.91
N ILE A 66 5.56 4.32 2.74
CA ILE A 66 7.00 4.22 2.46
C ILE A 66 7.80 5.36 3.08
N ASP A 67 7.17 6.53 3.25
CA ASP A 67 7.84 7.71 3.75
C ASP A 67 8.01 7.60 5.27
N PHE A 68 9.25 7.35 5.69
CA PHE A 68 9.59 7.15 7.11
C PHE A 68 9.37 8.44 7.92
N GLN A 69 9.51 9.63 7.33
CA GLN A 69 9.21 10.90 8.00
C GLN A 69 7.70 11.07 8.19
N ALA A 70 6.87 10.73 7.20
CA ALA A 70 5.42 10.70 7.35
C ALA A 70 4.95 9.62 8.35
N ARG A 71 5.52 8.42 8.29
CA ARG A 71 5.25 7.32 9.23
C ARG A 71 5.67 7.69 10.65
N ASN A 72 6.81 8.36 10.80
CA ASN A 72 7.33 8.80 12.09
C ASN A 72 6.60 10.05 12.60
N ALA A 73 6.09 10.94 11.74
CA ALA A 73 5.18 12.03 12.14
C ALA A 73 3.81 11.50 12.60
N TYR A 74 3.29 10.46 11.92
CA TYR A 74 2.08 9.74 12.32
C TYR A 74 2.28 9.01 13.67
N ASN A 75 3.44 8.40 13.88
CA ASN A 75 3.78 7.69 15.13
C ASN A 75 4.12 8.67 16.28
N ARG A 76 4.78 9.80 15.99
CA ARG A 76 5.12 10.83 16.99
C ARG A 76 3.95 11.71 17.41
N GLY A 77 2.87 11.77 16.64
CA GLY A 77 1.63 12.48 17.02
C GLY A 77 0.75 11.74 18.01
N GLY A 78 1.08 10.48 18.35
CA GLY A 78 0.23 9.59 19.15
C GLY A 78 0.99 8.82 20.23
N ALA A 79 1.40 9.54 21.27
CA ALA A 79 1.79 9.05 22.61
C ALA A 79 3.05 8.16 22.75
N PRO A 80 3.75 8.27 23.90
CA PRO A 80 5.11 7.78 24.09
C PRO A 80 5.16 6.32 24.58
N VAL A 81 6.32 5.71 24.30
CA VAL A 81 6.95 4.52 24.93
C VAL A 81 6.18 3.18 24.92
N ALA A 82 6.72 2.20 24.18
CA ALA A 82 7.36 1.02 24.76
C ALA A 82 7.84 0.08 23.64
N ALA A 83 9.04 -0.45 23.83
CA ALA A 83 9.73 -1.38 22.96
C ALA A 83 8.85 -2.58 22.52
N SER A 84 9.04 -3.04 21.27
CA SER A 84 9.49 -4.42 20.98
C SER A 84 9.54 -4.72 19.48
N THR A 85 10.69 -5.25 19.07
CA THR A 85 10.91 -6.19 17.96
C THR A 85 11.00 -5.64 16.52
N ALA A 86 12.23 -5.28 16.16
CA ALA A 86 12.79 -5.73 14.88
C ALA A 86 13.18 -7.22 15.01
N PRO A 87 12.87 -8.04 14.02
CA PRO A 87 13.93 -8.78 13.29
C PRO A 87 13.65 -8.69 11.78
N SER A 88 14.53 -8.83 10.79
CA SER A 88 15.97 -9.00 10.58
C SER A 88 16.11 -8.82 9.04
N PRO A 89 17.24 -8.35 8.48
CA PRO A 89 17.51 -8.48 7.04
C PRO A 89 18.03 -9.91 6.74
N PRO A 90 17.75 -10.51 5.56
CA PRO A 90 18.33 -11.80 5.21
C PRO A 90 19.69 -11.67 4.50
N ALA A 91 20.65 -12.45 5.03
CA ALA A 91 21.88 -13.07 4.48
C ALA A 91 22.75 -12.30 3.47
#